data_AF-A0A948QM33-F1
#
_entry.id   AF-A0A948QM33-F1
#
_cell.length_a   1.000
_cell.length_b   1.000
_cell.length_c   1.000
_cell.angle_alpha   90.00
_cell.angle_beta   90.00
_cell.angle_gamma   90.00
#
_symmetry.space_group_name_H-M   'P 1'
#
loop_
_entity.id
_entity.type
_entity.pdbx_description
1 polymer ?
#
loop_
_entity_poly.entity_id
_entity_poly.type
_entity_poly.pdbx_seq_one_letter_code
_entity_poly.pdbx_strand_id
1 'polypeptide(L)'
;MSQEKYTQAIEEFEKAINLGATGEVETLLAEAKKKKKKYKGMVYIPAGEFLMGSDEGGGDEKPPHKVYLDAYYIDKHQVTFEQYDKFCEATGRTKPSDSGWGRGNRPVINVSWDNAVAY
;
A
#
# COMPACT_ATOMS: atom_id res chain seq x y z
N MET A 1 14.82 -16.24 14.26
CA MET A 1 14.32 -17.62 14.46
C MET A 1 14.80 -18.45 13.28
N SER A 2 15.30 -19.68 13.49
CA SER A 2 15.91 -20.50 12.42
C SER A 2 14.86 -21.06 11.45
N GLN A 3 15.26 -21.33 10.21
CA GLN A 3 14.42 -21.88 9.13
C GLN A 3 13.70 -23.18 9.55
N GLU A 4 14.34 -24.01 10.38
CA GLU A 4 13.76 -25.23 10.94
C GLU A 4 12.49 -24.98 11.76
N LYS A 5 12.42 -23.87 12.50
CA LYS A 5 11.23 -23.53 13.29
C LYS A 5 10.03 -23.17 12.41
N TYR A 6 10.28 -22.61 11.22
CA TYR A 6 9.23 -22.29 10.25
C TYR A 6 8.74 -23.55 9.53
N THR A 7 9.64 -24.44 9.12
CA THR A 7 9.29 -25.71 8.49
C THR A 7 8.48 -26.58 9.44
N GLN A 8 8.90 -26.68 10.70
CA GLN A 8 8.19 -27.46 11.72
C GLN A 8 6.79 -26.90 12.02
N ALA A 9 6.64 -25.57 12.06
CA ALA A 9 5.34 -24.93 12.22
C ALA A 9 4.41 -25.15 11.02
N ILE A 10 4.94 -25.23 9.80
CA ILE A 10 4.16 -25.52 8.59
C ILE A 10 3.74 -26.99 8.57
N GLU A 11 4.64 -27.93 8.91
CA GLU A 11 4.32 -29.36 8.96
C GLU A 11 3.28 -29.69 10.05
N GLU A 12 3.38 -29.06 11.23
CA GLU A 12 2.37 -29.18 12.28
C GLU A 12 1.01 -28.59 11.86
N PHE A 13 1.02 -27.51 11.08
CA PHE A 13 -0.18 -26.88 10.54
C PHE A 13 -0.85 -27.73 9.45
N GLU A 14 -0.08 -28.32 8.54
CA GLU A 14 -0.59 -29.25 7.51
C GLU A 14 -1.13 -30.55 8.12
N LYS A 15 -0.49 -31.04 9.19
CA LYS A 15 -0.98 -32.19 9.96
C LYS A 15 -2.32 -31.87 10.64
N ALA A 16 -2.50 -30.65 11.17
CA ALA A 16 -3.76 -30.20 11.76
C ALA A 16 -4.88 -30.04 10.72
N ILE A 17 -4.56 -29.62 9.49
CA ILE A 17 -5.49 -29.58 8.35
C ILE A 17 -6.03 -30.99 8.04
N ASN A 18 -5.17 -32.00 8.00
CA ASN A 18 -5.56 -33.39 7.70
C ASN A 18 -6.36 -34.08 8.82
N LEU A 19 -6.41 -33.51 10.02
CA LEU A 19 -7.11 -34.04 11.19
C LEU A 19 -8.52 -33.46 11.41
N GLY A 20 -9.03 -32.65 10.47
CA GLY A 20 -10.45 -32.24 10.48
C GLY A 20 -10.80 -31.09 11.43
N ALA A 21 -9.83 -30.29 11.88
CA ALA A 21 -10.05 -29.06 12.65
C ALA A 21 -10.52 -27.89 11.75
N THR A 22 -11.52 -28.15 10.91
CA THR A 22 -11.77 -27.38 9.68
C THR A 22 -12.54 -26.08 9.90
N GLY A 23 -13.45 -26.01 10.88
CA GLY A 23 -14.34 -24.84 11.02
C GLY A 23 -13.63 -23.52 11.35
N GLU A 24 -12.82 -23.49 12.41
CA GLU A 24 -12.14 -22.25 12.84
C GLU A 24 -10.96 -21.89 11.93
N VAL A 25 -10.19 -22.87 11.46
CA VAL A 25 -9.04 -22.61 10.58
C VAL A 25 -9.49 -22.17 9.19
N GLU A 26 -10.54 -22.77 8.63
CA GLU A 26 -11.13 -22.28 7.38
C GLU A 26 -11.77 -20.91 7.55
N THR A 27 -12.38 -20.63 8.71
CA THR A 27 -12.93 -19.30 9.01
C THR A 27 -11.82 -18.27 9.13
N LEU A 28 -10.72 -18.57 9.83
CA LEU A 28 -9.55 -17.69 9.94
C LEU A 28 -8.84 -17.50 8.59
N LEU A 29 -8.73 -18.54 7.75
CA LEU A 29 -8.22 -18.43 6.39
C LEU A 29 -9.15 -17.64 5.48
N ALA A 30 -10.47 -17.81 5.63
CA ALA A 30 -11.47 -17.05 4.88
C ALA A 30 -11.50 -15.59 5.33
N GLU A 31 -11.36 -15.30 6.61
CA GLU A 31 -11.22 -13.95 7.17
C GLU A 31 -9.91 -13.29 6.74
N ALA A 32 -8.79 -14.02 6.74
CA ALA A 32 -7.52 -13.55 6.21
C ALA A 32 -7.60 -13.27 4.69
N LYS A 33 -8.28 -14.14 3.93
CA LYS A 33 -8.55 -13.93 2.49
C LYS A 33 -9.55 -12.79 2.25
N LYS A 34 -10.54 -12.58 3.13
CA LYS A 34 -11.57 -11.52 3.05
C LYS A 34 -11.02 -10.16 3.48
N LYS A 35 -10.06 -10.14 4.42
CA LYS A 35 -9.24 -8.97 4.78
C LYS A 35 -8.21 -8.61 3.73
N LYS A 36 -7.97 -9.48 2.73
CA LYS A 36 -7.36 -9.09 1.45
C LYS A 36 -8.36 -8.24 0.65
N LYS A 37 -8.83 -7.14 1.24
CA LYS A 37 -9.57 -6.09 0.56
C LYS A 37 -8.60 -5.59 -0.50
N LYS A 38 -8.77 -6.07 -1.72
CA LYS A 38 -7.93 -5.72 -2.85
C LYS A 38 -8.21 -4.26 -3.14
N TYR A 39 -7.44 -3.36 -2.52
CA TYR A 39 -7.45 -1.94 -2.80
C TYR A 39 -7.15 -1.78 -4.29
N LYS A 40 -8.20 -1.58 -5.09
CA LYS A 40 -8.11 -1.63 -6.55
C LYS A 40 -7.18 -0.51 -7.01
N GLY A 41 -6.07 -0.88 -7.65
CA GLY A 41 -5.07 0.09 -8.12
C GLY A 41 -3.88 0.27 -7.17
N MET A 42 -3.91 -0.30 -5.97
CA MET A 42 -2.79 -0.28 -5.03
C MET A 42 -1.93 -1.54 -5.09
N VAL A 43 -0.68 -1.40 -4.69
CA VAL A 43 0.29 -2.49 -4.51
C VAL A 43 0.54 -2.75 -3.04
N TYR A 44 0.70 -4.01 -2.67
CA TYR A 44 1.10 -4.43 -1.32
C TYR A 44 2.61 -4.35 -1.20
N ILE A 45 3.11 -3.67 -0.17
CA ILE A 45 4.52 -3.61 0.20
C ILE A 45 4.68 -4.39 1.51
N PRO A 46 5.47 -5.49 1.53
CA PRO A 46 5.69 -6.26 2.75
C PRO A 46 6.50 -5.44 3.77
N ALA A 47 6.30 -5.77 5.05
CA ALA A 47 7.11 -5.21 6.13
C ALA A 47 8.59 -5.57 5.93
N GLY A 48 9.49 -4.66 6.29
CA GLY A 48 10.91 -4.89 6.14
C GLY A 48 11.77 -3.67 6.40
N GLU A 49 13.08 -3.91 6.35
CA GLU A 49 14.09 -2.87 6.41
C GLU A 49 14.59 -2.52 5.01
N PHE A 50 14.84 -1.25 4.75
CA PHE A 50 15.53 -0.78 3.56
C PHE A 50 16.45 0.40 3.88
N LEU A 51 17.33 0.73 2.94
CA LEU A 51 18.24 1.87 3.04
C LEU A 51 17.59 3.09 2.38
N MET A 52 17.30 4.14 3.17
CA MET A 52 16.77 5.41 2.68
C MET A 52 17.89 6.44 2.55
N GLY A 53 17.92 7.18 1.44
CA GLY A 53 18.97 8.16 1.12
C GLY A 53 20.04 7.61 0.17
N SER A 54 20.97 8.45 -0.23
CA SER A 54 22.04 8.12 -1.19
C SER A 54 23.33 8.88 -0.91
N ASP A 55 24.48 8.18 -0.90
CA ASP A 55 25.81 8.82 -0.81
C ASP A 55 26.19 9.58 -2.09
N GLU A 56 25.53 9.27 -3.21
CA GLU A 56 25.72 9.94 -4.51
C GLU A 56 24.73 11.09 -4.73
N GLY A 57 23.75 11.27 -3.84
CA GLY A 57 22.69 12.28 -3.96
C GLY A 57 23.08 13.69 -3.50
N GLY A 58 22.07 14.57 -3.43
CA GLY A 58 22.19 15.90 -2.82
C GLY A 58 22.56 15.86 -1.32
N GLY A 59 22.86 17.02 -0.74
CA GLY A 59 23.19 17.11 0.69
C GLY A 59 22.03 16.74 1.61
N ASP A 60 20.80 16.96 1.17
CA ASP A 60 19.55 16.61 1.82
C ASP A 60 19.12 15.15 1.63
N GLU A 61 19.84 14.41 0.78
CA GLU A 61 19.64 12.97 0.56
C GLU A 61 20.61 12.10 1.37
N LYS A 62 21.54 12.71 2.11
CA LYS A 62 22.62 12.03 2.87
C LYS A 62 22.43 12.12 4.39
N PRO A 63 23.03 11.19 5.15
CA PRO A 63 23.60 9.92 4.71
C PRO A 63 22.50 8.84 4.54
N PRO A 64 22.78 7.78 3.77
CA PRO A 64 21.94 6.59 3.75
C PRO A 64 21.79 6.00 5.15
N HIS A 65 20.56 5.67 5.54
CA HIS A 65 20.27 5.06 6.85
C HIS A 65 19.16 4.01 6.75
N LYS A 66 19.19 3.06 7.68
CA LYS A 66 18.23 1.95 7.73
C LYS A 66 16.88 2.43 8.28
N VAL A 67 15.81 2.13 7.57
CA VAL A 67 14.43 2.39 7.98
C VAL A 67 13.65 1.09 7.95
N TYR A 68 12.93 0.81 9.04
CA TYR A 68 11.96 -0.27 9.10
C TYR A 68 10.55 0.29 8.91
N LEU A 69 9.75 -0.37 8.09
CA LEU A 69 8.32 -0.09 7.94
C LEU A 69 7.52 -1.38 8.12
N ASP A 70 6.35 -1.25 8.75
CA ASP A 70 5.33 -2.29 8.74
C ASP A 70 4.78 -2.50 7.33
N ALA A 71 4.01 -3.56 7.10
CA ALA A 71 3.41 -3.81 5.79
C ALA A 71 2.32 -2.78 5.48
N TYR A 72 2.30 -2.25 4.26
CA TYR A 72 1.33 -1.25 3.83
C TYR A 72 0.90 -1.44 2.38
N TYR A 73 -0.12 -0.69 1.97
CA TYR A 73 -0.51 -0.54 0.58
C TYR A 73 -0.23 0.88 0.11
N ILE A 74 0.21 1.03 -1.13
CA ILE A 74 0.40 2.34 -1.77
C ILE A 74 -0.17 2.29 -3.19
N ASP A 75 -0.69 3.42 -3.69
CA ASP A 75 -1.16 3.51 -5.06
C ASP A 75 -0.04 3.18 -6.06
N LYS A 76 -0.38 2.38 -7.08
CA LYS A 76 0.56 2.04 -8.14
C LYS A 76 0.89 3.24 -9.04
N HIS A 77 -0.05 4.16 -9.16
CA HIS A 77 0.03 5.34 -10.03
C HIS A 77 -0.42 6.58 -9.24
N GLN A 78 0.06 7.75 -9.62
CA GLN A 78 -0.41 9.00 -9.03
C GLN A 78 -1.92 9.18 -9.27
N VAL A 79 -2.60 9.85 -8.34
CA VAL A 79 -4.02 10.22 -8.48
C VAL A 79 -4.20 11.05 -9.75
N THR A 80 -5.19 10.67 -10.56
CA THR A 80 -5.46 11.33 -11.83
C THR A 80 -6.40 12.53 -11.68
N PHE A 81 -6.40 13.42 -12.68
CA PHE A 81 -7.40 14.49 -12.76
C PHE A 81 -8.83 13.95 -12.75
N GLU A 82 -9.11 12.84 -13.43
CA GLU A 82 -10.45 12.24 -13.43
C GLU A 82 -10.87 11.77 -12.03
N GLN A 83 -9.96 11.17 -11.28
CA GLN A 83 -10.22 10.73 -9.91
C GLN A 83 -10.43 11.91 -8.96
N TYR A 84 -9.58 12.94 -9.06
CA TYR A 84 -9.65 14.11 -8.20
C TYR A 84 -10.86 15.00 -8.54
N ASP A 85 -11.26 15.08 -9.82
CA ASP A 85 -12.45 15.82 -10.25
C ASP A 85 -13.73 15.25 -9.66
N LYS A 86 -13.85 13.92 -9.58
CA LYS A 86 -14.97 13.24 -8.91
C LYS A 86 -15.02 13.57 -7.41
N PHE A 87 -13.86 13.65 -6.76
CA PHE A 87 -13.77 14.08 -5.37
C PHE A 87 -14.22 15.54 -5.20
N CYS A 88 -13.76 16.44 -6.06
CA CYS A 88 -14.18 17.84 -6.03
C CYS A 88 -15.69 18.00 -6.22
N GLU A 89 -16.28 17.29 -7.18
CA GLU A 89 -17.73 17.27 -7.43
C GLU A 89 -18.51 16.75 -6.22
N ALA A 90 -18.05 15.66 -5.61
CA ALA A 90 -18.70 15.05 -4.45
C ALA A 90 -18.63 15.90 -3.17
N THR A 91 -17.60 16.74 -3.05
CA THR A 91 -17.33 17.55 -1.84
C THR A 91 -17.61 19.04 -2.02
N GLY A 92 -18.00 19.47 -3.22
CA GLY A 92 -18.19 20.88 -3.56
C GLY A 92 -16.89 21.69 -3.56
N ARG A 93 -15.73 21.03 -3.68
CA ARG A 93 -14.42 21.69 -3.74
C ARG A 93 -14.10 22.19 -5.14
N THR A 94 -13.32 23.26 -5.22
CA THR A 94 -12.82 23.78 -6.50
C THR A 94 -11.81 22.83 -7.13
N LYS A 95 -11.96 22.55 -8.43
CA LYS A 95 -11.02 21.74 -9.20
C LYS A 95 -9.72 22.50 -9.44
N PRO A 96 -8.54 21.86 -9.27
CA PRO A 96 -7.26 22.51 -9.55
C PRO A 96 -7.08 22.70 -11.06
N SER A 97 -6.37 23.77 -11.42
CA SER A 97 -5.96 24.05 -12.80
C SER A 97 -5.04 22.95 -13.33
N ASP A 98 -5.20 22.59 -14.60
CA ASP A 98 -4.29 21.66 -15.31
C ASP A 98 -3.14 22.39 -16.03
N SER A 99 -3.00 23.70 -15.84
CA SER A 99 -2.02 24.55 -16.50
C SER A 99 -2.05 24.48 -18.03
N GLY A 100 -3.17 24.05 -18.62
CA GLY A 100 -3.29 23.81 -20.06
C GLY A 100 -2.61 22.53 -20.58
N TRP A 101 -2.12 21.65 -19.69
CA TRP A 101 -1.44 20.40 -20.07
C TRP A 101 -2.42 19.25 -20.33
N GLY A 102 -3.70 19.45 -20.04
CA GLY A 102 -4.78 18.48 -20.21
C GLY A 102 -5.12 17.69 -18.94
N ARG A 103 -6.35 17.16 -18.91
CA ARG A 103 -6.95 16.42 -17.77
C ARG A 103 -7.09 14.91 -18.07
N GLY A 104 -8.01 14.24 -17.35
CA GLY A 104 -8.31 12.82 -17.52
C GLY A 104 -7.35 11.92 -16.74
N ASN A 105 -6.73 10.96 -17.40
CA ASN A 105 -5.81 9.98 -16.78
C ASN A 105 -4.41 10.53 -16.46
N ARG A 106 -4.16 11.82 -16.68
CA ARG A 106 -2.89 12.46 -16.27
C ARG A 106 -2.89 12.69 -14.76
N PRO A 107 -1.73 12.66 -14.08
CA PRO A 107 -1.62 13.01 -12.67
C PRO A 107 -2.19 14.40 -12.39
N VAL A 108 -2.98 14.52 -11.33
CA VAL A 108 -3.44 15.82 -10.86
C VAL A 108 -2.25 16.65 -10.37
N ILE A 109 -2.23 17.92 -10.73
CA ILE A 109 -1.21 18.89 -10.31
C ILE A 109 -1.88 20.09 -9.64
N ASN A 110 -1.07 20.98 -9.06
CA ASN A 110 -1.55 22.18 -8.35
C ASN A 110 -2.48 21.86 -7.15
N VAL A 111 -2.20 20.76 -6.45
CA VAL A 111 -2.89 20.33 -5.23
C VAL A 111 -1.99 20.65 -4.03
N SER A 112 -2.52 21.42 -3.07
CA SER A 112 -1.81 21.68 -1.81
C SER A 112 -1.78 20.46 -0.91
N TRP A 113 -0.88 20.43 0.08
CA TRP A 113 -0.81 19.33 1.04
C TRP A 113 -2.16 19.11 1.76
N ASP A 114 -2.81 20.18 2.23
CA ASP A 114 -4.14 20.08 2.89
C ASP A 114 -5.22 19.47 1.98
N ASN A 115 -5.16 19.77 0.68
CA ASN A 115 -6.09 19.23 -0.29
C ASN A 115 -5.78 17.76 -0.61
N ALA A 116 -4.50 17.37 -0.64
CA ALA A 116 -4.10 15.98 -0.81
C ALA A 116 -4.51 15.12 0.39
N VAL A 117 -4.43 15.65 1.61
CA VAL A 117 -4.89 14.97 2.83
C VAL A 117 -6.41 14.85 2.89
N ALA A 118 -7.13 15.81 2.29
CA ALA A 118 -8.59 15.81 2.27
C ALA A 118 -9.22 14.84 1.24
N TYR A 119 -8.43 14.35 0.27
CA TYR A 119 -8.84 13.39 -0.76
C TYR A 119 -8.94 11.97 -0.21
#